data_AF-A0A838JE87-F1
#
_entry.id   AF-A0A838JE87-F1
#
_cell.length_a   1.000
_cell.length_b   1.000
_cell.length_c   1.000
_cell.angle_alpha   90.00
_cell.angle_beta   90.00
_cell.angle_gamma   90.00
#
_symmetry.space_group_name_H-M   'P 1'
#
loop_
_entity.id
_entity.type
_entity.pdbx_description
1 polymer ?
#
loop_
_entity_poly.entity_id
_entity_poly.type
_entity_poly.pdbx_seq_one_letter_code
_entity_poly.pdbx_strand_id
1 'polypeptide(L)'
;MTEAQGLIASLMAQGMNYADIGKAIGRDASYIRQAIVPNAKGYIKPARPSLPALRQLNGMVVQGIRPERIEVPRRPSKSGGLANVRGGLIEEKAGGLRVQTKNEGFLMTQIRAAADKGQWVSMRMRFDKVTWGRGNEKERHANVQMYKNGYSAQALLDRVEKLAAEKNITPEEALKELLRKDAFSATTKKGGSAGMKTAGKVEQYEMETSDERFAA
;
A
#
# COMPACT_ATOMS: atom_id res chain seq x y z
N MET A 1 14.77 2.85 33.79
CA MET A 1 13.51 2.87 33.00
C MET A 1 13.66 3.95 31.93
N THR A 2 13.32 3.67 30.67
CA THR A 2 13.44 4.65 29.56
C THR A 2 12.22 5.56 29.51
N GLU A 3 12.35 6.77 28.95
CA GLU A 3 11.22 7.71 28.83
C GLU A 3 10.02 7.09 28.09
N ALA A 4 10.28 6.34 27.01
CA ALA A 4 9.23 5.67 26.26
C ALA A 4 8.46 4.64 27.12
N GLN A 5 9.16 3.93 28.01
CA GLN A 5 8.53 3.00 28.95
C GLN A 5 7.61 3.73 29.94
N GLY A 6 8.05 4.88 30.46
CA GLY A 6 7.25 5.70 31.37
C GLY A 6 5.96 6.21 30.70
N LEU A 7 6.07 6.72 29.46
CA LEU A 7 4.91 7.20 28.71
C LEU A 7 3.91 6.08 28.39
N ILE A 8 4.40 4.91 27.96
CA ILE A 8 3.51 3.79 27.66
C ILE A 8 2.84 3.27 28.95
N ALA A 9 3.57 3.19 30.07
CA ALA A 9 3.00 2.80 31.35
C ALA A 9 1.91 3.79 31.83
N SER A 10 2.13 5.10 31.66
CA SER A 10 1.14 6.15 31.95
C SER A 10 -0.13 5.97 31.12
N LEU A 11 0.01 5.77 29.81
CA LEU A 11 -1.12 5.53 28.90
C LEU A 11 -1.89 4.25 29.26
N MET A 12 -1.18 3.20 29.68
CA MET A 12 -1.81 1.96 30.17
C MET A 12 -2.57 2.16 31.48
N ALA A 13 -2.03 2.95 32.41
CA ALA A 13 -2.73 3.32 33.64
C ALA A 13 -4.00 4.14 33.35
N GLN A 14 -4.04 4.87 32.23
CA GLN A 14 -5.22 5.59 31.72
C GLN A 14 -6.18 4.69 30.92
N GLY A 15 -5.95 3.38 30.90
CA GLY A 15 -6.85 2.39 30.31
C GLY A 15 -6.60 2.09 28.83
N MET A 16 -5.51 2.57 28.22
CA MET A 16 -5.16 2.20 26.85
C MET A 16 -4.37 0.89 26.80
N ASN A 17 -4.72 -0.04 25.93
CA ASN A 17 -3.91 -1.23 25.71
C ASN A 17 -2.81 -0.99 24.65
N TYR A 18 -1.90 -1.95 24.45
CA TYR A 18 -0.81 -1.82 23.46
C TYR A 18 -1.31 -1.61 22.02
N ALA A 19 -2.47 -2.17 21.67
CA ALA A 19 -3.06 -2.00 20.35
C ALA A 19 -3.63 -0.60 20.16
N ASP A 20 -4.29 -0.05 21.18
CA ASP A 20 -4.83 1.32 21.14
C ASP A 20 -3.70 2.35 20.99
N ILE A 21 -2.64 2.20 21.79
CA ILE A 21 -1.45 3.07 21.72
C ILE A 21 -0.79 2.94 20.35
N GLY A 22 -0.64 1.71 19.85
CA GLY A 22 -0.09 1.44 18.53
C GLY A 22 -0.91 2.09 17.42
N LYS A 23 -2.23 1.88 17.42
CA LYS A 23 -3.17 2.45 16.44
C LYS A 23 -3.07 3.97 16.43
N ALA A 24 -3.12 4.59 17.62
CA ALA A 24 -3.06 6.03 17.78
C ALA A 24 -1.77 6.61 17.16
N ILE A 25 -0.60 5.99 17.37
CA ILE A 25 0.68 6.51 16.86
C ILE A 25 1.14 5.90 15.52
N GLY A 26 0.30 5.10 14.86
CA GLY A 26 0.63 4.44 13.59
C GLY A 26 1.74 3.38 13.69
N ARG A 27 1.70 2.56 14.74
CA ARG A 27 2.64 1.46 15.03
C ARG A 27 1.89 0.18 15.40
N ASP A 28 2.55 -0.96 15.22
CA ASP A 28 1.99 -2.26 15.63
C ASP A 28 2.01 -2.41 17.17
N ALA A 29 1.01 -3.09 17.74
CA ALA A 29 0.97 -3.41 19.18
C ALA A 29 2.26 -4.12 19.65
N SER A 30 2.82 -5.00 18.81
CA SER A 30 4.09 -5.69 19.09
C SER A 30 5.27 -4.71 19.24
N TYR A 31 5.28 -3.63 18.45
CA TYR A 31 6.32 -2.60 18.57
C TYR A 31 6.24 -1.88 19.91
N ILE A 32 5.03 -1.54 20.38
CA ILE A 32 4.80 -0.93 21.69
C ILE A 32 5.18 -1.90 22.80
N ARG A 33 4.76 -3.17 22.70
CA ARG A 33 5.09 -4.21 23.66
C ARG A 33 6.60 -4.41 23.80
N GLN A 34 7.34 -4.44 22.69
CA GLN A 34 8.81 -4.61 22.70
C GLN A 34 9.58 -3.46 23.36
N ALA A 35 8.93 -2.31 23.58
CA ALA A 35 9.51 -1.19 24.32
C ALA A 35 9.45 -1.38 25.84
N ILE A 36 8.58 -2.27 26.33
CA ILE A 36 8.41 -2.57 27.76
C ILE A 36 8.89 -3.99 28.08
N VAL A 37 8.45 -4.97 27.28
CA VAL A 37 8.70 -6.39 27.49
C VAL A 37 9.96 -6.80 26.72
N PRO A 38 10.97 -7.39 27.38
CA PRO A 38 12.14 -7.94 26.71
C PRO A 38 11.75 -9.02 25.71
N ASN A 39 12.48 -9.11 24.61
CA ASN A 39 12.37 -10.25 23.69
C ASN A 39 12.97 -11.52 24.32
N ALA A 40 12.88 -12.66 23.61
CA ALA A 40 13.42 -13.95 24.08
C ALA A 40 14.94 -13.93 24.38
N LYS A 41 15.68 -12.89 23.94
CA LYS A 41 17.11 -12.68 24.20
C LYS A 41 17.36 -11.63 25.29
N GLY A 42 16.34 -11.22 26.04
CA GLY A 42 16.46 -10.20 27.10
C GLY A 42 16.59 -8.76 26.61
N TYR A 43 16.50 -8.52 25.30
CA TYR A 43 16.66 -7.18 24.73
C TYR A 43 15.33 -6.42 24.65
N ILE A 44 15.33 -5.19 25.17
CA ILE A 44 14.22 -4.24 25.04
C ILE A 44 14.51 -3.30 23.87
N LYS A 45 13.58 -3.20 22.93
CA LYS A 45 13.74 -2.32 21.77
C LYS A 45 13.42 -0.88 22.15
N PRO A 46 14.38 0.06 22.06
CA PRO A 46 14.11 1.44 22.42
C PRO A 46 13.16 2.06 21.39
N ALA A 47 11.99 2.50 21.83
CA ALA A 47 11.00 3.20 21.00
C ALA A 47 11.35 4.69 20.76
N ARG A 48 12.65 5.04 20.73
CA ARG A 48 13.15 6.41 20.49
C ARG A 48 12.47 7.12 19.31
N PRO A 49 12.25 6.47 18.14
CA PRO A 49 11.60 7.13 17.00
C PRO A 49 10.13 7.50 17.24
N SER A 50 9.49 6.95 18.26
CA SER A 50 8.08 7.18 18.56
C SER A 50 7.88 8.06 19.80
N LEU A 51 8.96 8.56 20.41
CA LEU A 51 8.90 9.42 21.60
C LEU A 51 8.05 10.69 21.39
N PRO A 52 8.20 11.47 20.30
CA PRO A 52 7.38 12.67 20.09
C PRO A 52 5.88 12.32 20.03
N ALA A 53 5.54 11.24 19.33
CA ALA A 53 4.18 10.74 19.20
C ALA A 53 3.61 10.27 20.54
N LEU A 54 4.39 9.53 21.34
CA LEU A 54 3.99 9.08 22.67
C LEU A 54 3.77 10.25 23.64
N ARG A 55 4.60 11.30 23.57
CA ARG A 55 4.41 12.53 24.38
C ARG A 55 3.12 13.24 24.01
N GLN A 56 2.88 13.43 22.71
CA GLN A 56 1.66 14.07 22.20
C GLN A 56 0.42 13.28 22.60
N LEU A 57 0.42 11.96 22.41
CA LEU A 57 -0.67 11.09 22.82
C LEU A 57 -0.92 11.19 24.33
N ASN A 58 0.12 11.11 25.15
CA ASN A 58 -0.02 11.22 26.61
C ASN A 58 -0.59 12.59 27.02
N GLY A 59 -0.16 13.68 26.38
CA GLY A 59 -0.75 15.01 26.62
C GLY A 59 -2.25 15.08 26.31
N MET A 60 -2.68 14.48 25.19
CA MET A 60 -4.09 14.42 24.80
C MET A 60 -4.92 13.57 25.76
N VAL A 61 -4.43 12.38 26.13
CA VAL A 61 -5.18 11.46 27.01
C VAL A 61 -5.27 11.99 28.44
N VAL A 62 -4.24 12.69 28.93
CA VAL A 62 -4.31 13.43 30.21
C VAL A 62 -5.40 14.50 30.19
N GLN A 63 -5.67 15.11 29.03
CA GLN A 63 -6.77 16.07 28.83
C GLN A 63 -8.13 15.39 28.56
N GLY A 64 -8.22 14.07 28.69
CA GLY A 64 -9.44 13.30 28.42
C GLY A 64 -9.72 13.04 26.93
N ILE A 65 -8.81 13.45 26.03
CA ILE A 65 -8.95 13.28 24.58
C ILE A 65 -8.31 11.95 24.17
N ARG A 66 -9.10 11.05 23.58
CA ARG A 66 -8.63 9.76 23.06
C ARG A 66 -8.67 9.76 21.52
N PRO A 67 -7.63 10.26 20.85
CA PRO A 67 -7.62 10.32 19.39
C PRO A 67 -7.51 8.90 18.81
N GLU A 68 -8.27 8.62 17.75
CA GLU A 68 -8.10 7.37 17.00
C GLU A 68 -6.72 7.30 16.32
N ARG A 69 -6.16 8.45 15.96
CA ARG A 69 -4.86 8.61 15.32
C ARG A 69 -4.29 10.00 15.58
N ILE A 70 -3.00 10.07 15.87
CA ILE A 70 -2.23 11.32 15.89
C ILE A 70 -1.37 11.42 14.63
N GLU A 71 -1.18 12.64 14.15
CA GLU A 71 -0.26 12.91 13.05
C GLU A 71 1.17 12.72 13.55
N VAL A 72 1.81 11.64 13.10
CA VAL A 72 3.22 11.38 13.37
C VAL A 72 4.01 11.66 12.10
N PRO A 73 4.92 12.65 12.09
CA PRO A 73 5.75 12.91 10.92
C PRO A 73 6.52 11.65 10.54
N ARG A 74 6.36 11.25 9.27
CA ARG A 74 6.98 10.04 8.75
C ARG A 74 8.50 10.19 8.80
N ARG A 75 9.20 9.15 9.27
CA ARG A 75 10.66 9.12 9.18
C ARG A 75 11.06 9.16 7.70
N PRO A 76 12.00 10.02 7.28
CA PRO A 76 12.60 9.91 5.97
C PRO A 76 13.28 8.53 5.83
N SER A 77 13.15 7.94 4.64
CA SER A 77 13.90 6.77 4.23
C SER A 77 15.40 7.08 4.32
N LYS A 78 16.24 6.04 4.26
CA LYS A 78 17.70 6.25 4.22
C LYS A 78 18.17 7.15 3.07
N SER A 79 17.32 7.38 2.06
CA SER A 79 17.56 8.24 0.89
C SER A 79 16.70 9.51 0.86
N GLY A 80 16.07 9.91 1.98
CA GLY A 80 15.34 11.19 2.09
C GLY A 80 13.89 11.20 1.60
N GLY A 81 13.38 10.09 1.05
CA GLY A 81 11.97 9.95 0.64
C GLY A 81 11.05 9.45 1.76
N LEU A 82 9.73 9.38 1.56
CA LEU A 82 8.82 8.76 2.55
C LEU A 82 9.07 7.25 2.63
N ALA A 83 9.28 6.71 3.83
CA ALA A 83 9.48 5.29 4.03
C ALA A 83 8.20 4.49 3.68
N ASN A 84 8.34 3.43 2.87
CA ASN A 84 7.25 2.52 2.54
C ASN A 84 6.59 1.94 3.80
N VAL A 85 5.27 2.00 3.88
CA VAL A 85 4.49 1.24 4.88
C VAL A 85 4.53 -0.23 4.46
N ARG A 86 4.50 -1.17 5.42
CA ARG A 86 4.21 -2.59 5.11
C ARG A 86 2.90 -2.63 4.33
N GLY A 87 2.98 -2.81 3.01
CA GLY A 87 1.82 -2.76 2.12
C GLY A 87 1.98 -1.85 0.91
N GLY A 88 2.83 -0.82 0.94
CA GLY A 88 3.02 0.09 -0.20
C GLY A 88 3.21 1.56 0.17
N LEU A 89 3.38 2.41 -0.84
CA LEU A 89 3.27 3.86 -0.76
C LEU A 89 1.81 4.23 -1.04
N ILE A 90 1.19 5.02 -0.16
CA ILE A 90 -0.07 5.72 -0.44
C ILE A 90 0.23 7.22 -0.38
N GLU A 91 -0.22 7.93 -1.39
CA GLU A 91 -0.21 9.38 -1.53
C GLU A 91 -1.64 9.83 -1.85
N GLU A 92 -2.19 10.71 -1.03
CA GLU A 92 -3.50 11.31 -1.27
C GLU A 92 -3.38 12.37 -2.38
N LYS A 93 -4.33 12.35 -3.33
CA LYS A 93 -4.46 13.33 -4.39
C LYS A 93 -5.82 14.02 -4.28
N ALA A 94 -5.95 15.22 -4.86
CA ALA A 94 -7.24 15.89 -4.96
C ALA A 94 -8.24 14.99 -5.72
N GLY A 95 -9.27 14.49 -5.03
CA GLY A 95 -10.28 13.61 -5.61
C GLY A 95 -9.87 12.13 -5.75
N GLY A 96 -8.77 11.68 -5.12
CA GLY A 96 -8.32 10.30 -5.31
C GLY A 96 -7.08 9.87 -4.52
N LEU A 97 -6.59 8.67 -4.84
CA LEU A 97 -5.44 8.05 -4.18
C LEU A 97 -4.43 7.54 -5.20
N ARG A 98 -3.15 7.79 -4.95
CA ARG A 98 -2.07 7.08 -5.63
C ARG A 98 -1.49 6.03 -4.71
N VAL A 99 -1.45 4.79 -5.19
CA VAL A 99 -0.97 3.61 -4.49
C VAL A 99 0.18 3.00 -5.27
N GLN A 100 1.27 2.62 -4.59
CA GLN A 100 2.33 1.79 -5.16
C GLN A 100 2.61 0.60 -4.23
N THR A 101 2.53 -0.62 -4.73
CA THR A 101 2.68 -1.82 -3.90
C THR A 101 3.33 -2.98 -4.65
N LYS A 102 3.87 -3.95 -3.91
CA LYS A 102 4.28 -5.26 -4.43
C LYS A 102 3.30 -6.38 -4.02
N ASN A 103 2.27 -6.04 -3.25
CA ASN A 103 1.38 -6.99 -2.60
C ASN A 103 0.00 -6.90 -3.24
N GLU A 104 -0.41 -8.00 -3.88
CA GLU A 104 -1.69 -8.13 -4.57
C GLU A 104 -2.89 -8.02 -3.62
N GLY A 105 -2.82 -8.56 -2.40
CA GLY A 105 -3.89 -8.43 -1.41
C GLY A 105 -4.09 -6.99 -0.91
N PHE A 106 -3.00 -6.24 -0.80
CA PHE A 106 -3.09 -4.81 -0.51
C PHE A 106 -3.73 -4.04 -1.67
N LEU A 107 -3.30 -4.33 -2.91
CA LEU A 107 -3.89 -3.73 -4.11
C LEU A 107 -5.38 -4.04 -4.22
N MET A 108 -5.78 -5.28 -3.96
CA MET A 108 -7.17 -5.73 -3.97
C MET A 108 -8.03 -4.96 -2.95
N THR A 109 -7.51 -4.76 -1.73
CA THR A 109 -8.18 -3.93 -0.71
C THR A 109 -8.40 -2.50 -1.22
N GLN A 110 -7.44 -1.91 -1.93
CA GLN A 110 -7.58 -0.56 -2.47
C GLN A 110 -8.56 -0.50 -3.65
N ILE A 111 -8.61 -1.54 -4.49
CA ILE A 111 -9.60 -1.65 -5.57
C ILE A 111 -11.02 -1.73 -5.01
N ARG A 112 -11.24 -2.55 -3.96
CA ARG A 112 -12.53 -2.60 -3.26
C ARG A 112 -12.94 -1.26 -2.69
N ALA A 113 -12.03 -0.58 -1.98
CA ALA A 113 -12.29 0.74 -1.43
C ALA A 113 -12.58 1.80 -2.52
N ALA A 114 -11.98 1.67 -3.70
CA ALA A 114 -12.28 2.53 -4.85
C ALA A 114 -13.65 2.20 -5.46
N ALA A 115 -14.03 0.92 -5.53
CA ALA A 115 -15.32 0.46 -6.01
C ALA A 115 -16.47 0.94 -5.11
N ASP A 116 -16.32 0.82 -3.80
CA ASP A 116 -17.28 1.33 -2.81
C ASP A 116 -17.54 2.84 -2.95
N LYS A 117 -16.56 3.58 -3.45
CA LYS A 117 -16.63 5.03 -3.70
C LYS A 117 -17.05 5.38 -5.14
N GLY A 118 -17.29 4.40 -6.00
CA GLY A 118 -17.62 4.63 -7.41
C GLY A 118 -16.48 5.23 -8.24
N GLN A 119 -15.22 5.08 -7.81
CA GLN A 119 -14.07 5.71 -8.45
C GLN A 119 -13.60 5.00 -9.73
N TRP A 120 -12.90 5.74 -10.56
CA TRP A 120 -12.13 5.24 -11.70
C TRP A 120 -10.71 4.90 -11.28
N VAL A 121 -10.13 3.86 -11.87
CA VAL A 121 -8.75 3.43 -11.65
C VAL A 121 -7.90 3.51 -12.91
N SER A 122 -6.70 4.04 -12.78
CA SER A 122 -5.61 3.95 -13.73
C SER A 122 -4.52 3.08 -13.11
N MET A 123 -3.96 2.13 -13.86
CA MET A 123 -3.03 1.16 -13.29
C MET A 123 -1.77 0.99 -14.11
N ARG A 124 -0.65 0.74 -13.46
CA ARG A 124 0.64 0.48 -14.11
C ARG A 124 1.31 -0.69 -13.44
N MET A 125 2.01 -1.51 -14.23
CA MET A 125 2.84 -2.59 -13.73
C MET A 125 4.29 -2.36 -14.15
N ARG A 126 5.19 -2.46 -13.18
CA ARG A 126 6.63 -2.55 -13.43
C ARG A 126 7.03 -4.01 -13.50
N PHE A 127 7.66 -4.40 -14.61
CA PHE A 127 8.28 -5.70 -14.77
C PHE A 127 9.80 -5.58 -14.68
N ASP A 128 10.46 -6.56 -14.08
CA ASP A 128 11.92 -6.64 -14.05
C ASP A 128 12.53 -6.64 -15.47
N LYS A 129 11.82 -7.28 -16.40
CA LYS A 129 12.20 -7.42 -17.79
C LYS A 129 10.98 -7.62 -18.69
N VAL A 130 10.97 -6.95 -19.83
CA VAL A 130 10.02 -7.16 -20.93
C VAL A 130 10.81 -7.47 -22.20
N THR A 131 10.31 -8.43 -22.99
CA THR A 131 10.79 -8.65 -24.36
C THR A 131 9.72 -8.16 -25.32
N TRP A 132 10.09 -7.20 -26.16
CA TRP A 132 9.21 -6.61 -27.17
C TRP A 132 9.24 -7.41 -28.47
N GLY A 133 8.13 -7.43 -29.21
CA GLY A 133 7.94 -8.31 -30.37
C GLY A 133 8.86 -8.01 -31.57
N ARG A 134 9.30 -6.77 -31.77
CA ARG A 134 10.18 -6.36 -32.88
C ARG A 134 11.63 -6.39 -32.37
N GLY A 135 12.47 -7.22 -33.00
CA GLY A 135 13.90 -7.30 -32.68
C GLY A 135 14.26 -8.08 -31.40
N ASN A 136 13.30 -8.70 -30.70
CA ASN A 136 13.50 -9.31 -29.37
C ASN A 136 14.20 -8.34 -28.39
N GLU A 137 13.91 -7.04 -28.52
CA GLU A 137 14.48 -6.02 -27.65
C GLU A 137 14.05 -6.29 -26.21
N LYS A 138 15.03 -6.22 -25.29
CA LYS A 138 14.83 -6.51 -23.87
C LYS A 138 14.93 -5.21 -23.10
N GLU A 139 13.81 -4.77 -22.55
CA GLU A 139 13.76 -3.62 -21.65
C GLU A 139 13.77 -4.13 -20.20
N ARG A 140 14.57 -3.49 -19.33
CA ARG A 140 14.59 -3.78 -17.89
C ARG A 140 13.79 -2.73 -17.13
N HIS A 141 13.14 -3.13 -16.04
CA HIS A 141 12.31 -2.25 -15.20
C HIS A 141 11.20 -1.52 -15.98
N ALA A 142 10.68 -2.20 -17.01
CA ALA A 142 9.70 -1.65 -17.94
C ALA A 142 8.37 -1.39 -17.24
N ASN A 143 7.83 -0.19 -17.48
CA ASN A 143 6.58 0.27 -16.91
C ASN A 143 5.46 0.17 -17.95
N VAL A 144 4.52 -0.75 -17.76
CA VAL A 144 3.37 -0.94 -18.66
C VAL A 144 2.15 -0.28 -18.04
N GLN A 145 1.66 0.78 -18.69
CA GLN A 145 0.43 1.47 -18.30
C GLN A 145 -0.78 0.74 -18.86
N MET A 146 -1.67 0.33 -17.96
CA MET A 146 -3.02 -0.15 -18.26
C MET A 146 -4.02 0.98 -17.97
N TYR A 147 -5.20 0.90 -18.58
CA TYR A 147 -6.33 1.79 -18.28
C TYR A 147 -5.97 3.29 -18.32
N LYS A 148 -5.25 3.74 -19.35
CA LYS A 148 -4.79 5.14 -19.47
C LYS A 148 -5.90 6.17 -19.23
N ASN A 149 -7.10 5.88 -19.73
CA ASN A 149 -8.27 6.76 -19.65
C ASN A 149 -9.21 6.38 -18.50
N GLY A 150 -8.71 5.71 -17.47
CA GLY A 150 -9.51 5.16 -16.39
C GLY A 150 -10.33 3.94 -16.77
N TYR A 151 -10.48 3.05 -15.80
CA TYR A 151 -11.40 1.92 -15.82
C TYR A 151 -12.25 1.97 -14.55
N SER A 152 -13.53 1.63 -14.63
CA SER A 152 -14.38 1.63 -13.43
C SER A 152 -13.82 0.62 -12.42
N ALA A 153 -13.64 1.04 -11.16
CA ALA A 153 -13.17 0.17 -10.10
C ALA A 153 -14.12 -1.02 -9.89
N GLN A 154 -15.44 -0.77 -9.94
CA GLN A 154 -16.46 -1.81 -9.83
C GLN A 154 -16.35 -2.81 -10.99
N ALA A 155 -16.25 -2.32 -12.23
CA ALA A 155 -16.12 -3.20 -13.39
C ALA A 155 -14.83 -4.06 -13.33
N LEU A 156 -13.75 -3.54 -12.75
CA LEU A 156 -12.53 -4.32 -12.53
C LEU A 156 -12.77 -5.40 -11.48
N LEU A 157 -13.42 -5.04 -10.36
CA LEU A 157 -13.75 -5.95 -9.27
C LEU A 157 -14.62 -7.11 -9.77
N ASP A 158 -15.66 -6.82 -10.54
CA ASP A 158 -16.56 -7.84 -11.11
C ASP A 158 -15.81 -8.83 -12.01
N ARG A 159 -14.85 -8.34 -12.81
CA ARG A 159 -13.99 -9.22 -13.65
C ARG A 159 -13.10 -10.11 -12.79
N VAL A 160 -12.55 -9.58 -11.70
CA VAL A 160 -11.71 -10.34 -10.77
C VAL A 160 -12.53 -11.43 -10.10
N GLU A 161 -13.71 -11.11 -9.58
CA GLU A 161 -14.57 -12.07 -8.89
C GLU A 161 -15.09 -13.15 -9.84
N LYS A 162 -15.49 -12.76 -11.06
CA LYS A 162 -15.88 -13.71 -12.10
C LYS A 162 -14.74 -14.67 -12.43
N LEU A 163 -13.52 -14.18 -12.64
CA LEU A 163 -12.38 -15.04 -12.94
C LEU A 163 -12.00 -15.94 -11.76
N ALA A 164 -12.08 -15.41 -10.53
CA ALA A 164 -11.82 -16.17 -9.31
C ALA A 164 -12.80 -17.35 -9.18
N ALA A 165 -14.09 -17.11 -9.44
CA ALA A 165 -15.13 -18.13 -9.46
C ALA A 165 -14.94 -19.15 -10.59
N GLU A 166 -14.69 -18.69 -11.82
CA GLU A 166 -14.51 -19.55 -12.99
C GLU A 166 -13.31 -20.51 -12.85
N LYS A 167 -12.24 -20.04 -12.22
CA LYS A 167 -11.00 -20.80 -12.07
C LYS A 167 -10.82 -21.45 -10.70
N ASN A 168 -11.73 -21.19 -9.77
CA ASN A 168 -11.64 -21.62 -8.38
C ASN A 168 -10.29 -21.22 -7.73
N ILE A 169 -9.92 -19.95 -7.88
CA ILE A 169 -8.68 -19.35 -7.34
C ILE A 169 -9.00 -18.17 -6.42
N THR A 170 -8.01 -17.70 -5.67
CA THR A 170 -8.19 -16.51 -4.82
C THR A 170 -8.39 -15.23 -5.66
N PRO A 171 -9.12 -14.23 -5.16
CA PRO A 171 -9.27 -12.94 -5.85
C PRO A 171 -7.93 -12.27 -6.17
N GLU A 172 -6.91 -12.44 -5.32
CA GLU A 172 -5.57 -11.91 -5.53
C GLU A 172 -4.86 -12.57 -6.72
N GLU A 173 -5.00 -13.90 -6.86
CA GLU A 173 -4.48 -14.64 -8.01
C GLU A 173 -5.20 -14.26 -9.30
N ALA A 174 -6.54 -14.13 -9.23
CA ALA A 174 -7.35 -13.67 -10.35
C ALA A 174 -6.97 -12.25 -10.79
N LEU A 175 -6.78 -11.33 -9.84
CA LEU A 175 -6.31 -9.96 -10.10
C LEU A 175 -4.96 -9.97 -10.81
N LYS A 176 -3.99 -10.74 -10.30
CA LYS A 176 -2.67 -10.86 -10.92
C LYS A 176 -2.74 -11.37 -12.35
N GLU A 177 -3.57 -12.38 -12.61
CA GLU A 177 -3.73 -12.93 -13.95
C GLU A 177 -4.39 -11.91 -14.90
N LEU A 178 -5.43 -11.22 -14.46
CA LEU A 178 -6.12 -10.19 -15.23
C LEU A 178 -5.19 -9.04 -15.57
N LEU A 179 -4.49 -8.48 -14.59
CA LEU A 179 -3.57 -7.37 -14.81
C LEU A 179 -2.45 -7.77 -15.77
N ARG A 180 -1.95 -9.02 -15.68
CA ARG A 180 -0.97 -9.50 -16.65
C ARG A 180 -1.56 -9.53 -18.06
N LYS A 181 -2.74 -10.12 -18.26
CA LYS A 181 -3.43 -10.15 -19.56
C LYS A 181 -3.73 -8.76 -20.13
N ASP A 182 -4.16 -7.84 -19.27
CA ASP A 182 -4.50 -6.48 -19.66
C ASP A 182 -3.23 -5.67 -19.96
N ALA A 183 -2.11 -5.91 -19.28
CA ALA A 183 -0.80 -5.34 -19.62
C ALA A 183 -0.33 -5.80 -21.02
N PHE A 184 -0.46 -7.09 -21.34
CA PHE A 184 -0.18 -7.58 -22.71
C PHE A 184 -1.07 -6.86 -23.73
N SER A 185 -2.37 -6.78 -23.47
CA SER A 185 -3.35 -6.14 -24.36
C SER A 185 -3.15 -4.63 -24.52
N ALA A 186 -2.65 -3.95 -23.49
CA ALA A 186 -2.35 -2.52 -23.54
C ALA A 186 -1.21 -2.20 -24.50
N THR A 187 -0.27 -3.13 -24.69
CA THR A 187 0.91 -2.93 -25.54
C THR A 187 0.70 -3.34 -27.00
N THR A 188 -0.39 -4.05 -27.33
CA THR A 188 -0.65 -4.61 -28.67
C THR A 188 -1.49 -3.72 -29.60
N LYS A 189 -1.92 -2.53 -29.17
CA LYS A 189 -2.82 -1.68 -29.99
C LYS A 189 -2.09 -0.84 -31.07
N LYS A 190 -2.54 -1.07 -32.32
CA LYS A 190 -2.44 -0.31 -33.59
C LYS A 190 -1.37 0.80 -33.70
N GLY A 191 -0.36 0.58 -34.54
CA GLY A 191 0.54 1.66 -35.00
C GLY A 191 2.03 1.33 -35.14
N GLY A 192 2.41 0.04 -35.23
CA GLY A 192 3.82 -0.35 -35.44
C GLY A 192 4.65 -0.47 -34.15
N SER A 193 4.04 -0.29 -32.97
CA SER A 193 4.66 -0.63 -31.69
C SER A 193 4.84 -2.15 -31.57
N ALA A 194 6.05 -2.54 -31.18
CA ALA A 194 6.40 -3.91 -30.87
C ALA A 194 5.66 -4.34 -29.60
N GLY A 195 4.45 -4.89 -29.71
CA GLY A 195 3.71 -5.35 -28.54
C GLY A 195 4.54 -6.28 -27.64
N MET A 196 4.22 -6.30 -26.35
CA MET A 196 4.92 -7.13 -25.37
C MET A 196 4.77 -8.61 -25.74
N LYS A 197 5.90 -9.30 -25.93
CA LYS A 197 5.94 -10.73 -26.29
C LYS A 197 6.07 -11.61 -25.05
N THR A 198 6.98 -11.25 -24.14
CA THR A 198 7.13 -11.91 -22.84
C THR A 198 7.42 -10.87 -21.76
N ALA A 199 6.99 -11.17 -20.53
CA ALA A 199 7.22 -10.34 -19.37
C ALA A 199 7.74 -11.22 -18.22
N GLY A 200 8.77 -10.74 -17.53
CA GLY A 200 9.34 -11.38 -16.36
C GLY A 200 8.49 -11.16 -15.11
N LYS A 201 9.16 -11.06 -13.96
CA LYS A 201 8.50 -10.89 -12.66
C LYS A 201 7.96 -9.47 -12.50
N VAL A 202 6.77 -9.36 -11.91
CA VAL A 202 6.23 -8.07 -11.48
C VAL A 202 7.03 -7.57 -10.28
N GLU A 203 7.62 -6.38 -10.41
CA GLU A 203 8.35 -5.72 -9.34
C GLU A 203 7.46 -4.81 -8.51
N GLN A 204 6.43 -4.22 -9.13
CA GLN A 204 5.58 -3.21 -8.52
C GLN A 204 4.28 -3.04 -9.32
N TYR A 205 3.20 -2.81 -8.61
CA TYR A 205 1.93 -2.29 -9.09
C TYR A 205 1.81 -0.83 -8.68
N GLU A 206 1.38 0.04 -9.59
CA GLU A 206 0.91 1.38 -9.26
C GLU A 206 -0.57 1.49 -9.65
N MET A 207 -1.35 2.14 -8.80
CA MET A 207 -2.75 2.45 -9.04
C MET A 207 -2.99 3.91 -8.71
N GLU A 208 -3.76 4.59 -9.53
CA GLU A 208 -4.29 5.90 -9.26
C GLU A 208 -5.81 5.81 -9.31
N THR A 209 -6.50 6.37 -8.31
CA THR A 209 -7.95 6.48 -8.27
C THR A 209 -8.38 7.92 -8.48
N SER A 210 -9.59 8.12 -9.00
CA SER A 210 -10.18 9.44 -9.21
C SER A 210 -11.70 9.33 -9.22
N ASP A 211 -12.39 10.33 -8.68
CA ASP A 211 -13.85 10.45 -8.80
C ASP A 211 -14.28 10.67 -10.26
N GLU A 212 -13.44 11.36 -11.03
CA GLU A 212 -13.61 11.56 -12.47
C GLU A 212 -12.79 10.58 -13.30
N ARG A 213 -13.24 10.34 -14.53
CA ARG A 213 -12.48 9.54 -15.49
C ARG A 213 -11.20 10.28 -15.91
N PHE A 214 -10.07 9.57 -15.93
CA PHE A 214 -8.78 10.14 -16.35
C PHE A 214 -8.85 10.67 -17.80
N ALA A 215 -8.31 11.88 -18.02
CA ALA A 215 -8.19 12.48 -19.34
C ALA A 215 -7.33 11.62 -20.29
N ALA A 216 -7.75 11.52 -21.55
CA ALA A 216 -7.11 10.68 -22.58
C ALA A 216 -5.79 11.28 -23.13
#